data_AF-A0AAE1T809-F1
#
_entry.id   AF-A0AAE1T809-F1
#
_cell.length_a   1.000
_cell.length_b   1.000
_cell.length_c   1.000
_cell.angle_alpha   90.00
_cell.angle_beta   90.00
_cell.angle_gamma   90.00
#
_symmetry.space_group_name_H-M   'P 1'
#
loop_
_entity.id
_entity.type
_entity.pdbx_description
1 polymer ?
#
loop_
_entity_poly.entity_id
_entity_poly.type
_entity_poly.pdbx_seq_one_letter_code
_entity_poly.pdbx_strand_id
1 'polypeptide(L)'
;MRVLIPRIPLKSAEDASIPFEMTRRQFPVRLSFALTINKSQGQTTPNVGIYLRSHVFSHGQLYVAISRGISERTTKVLIRKGYVIGHEGVYTKNVAFKEIFAKLHSSLTKTQGER
;
A
#
# COMPACT_ATOMS: atom_id res chain seq x y z
N MET A 1 -7.69 -25.91 28.25
CA MET A 1 -8.55 -25.07 27.38
C MET A 1 -8.33 -25.50 25.93
N ARG A 2 -9.36 -25.96 25.21
CA ARG A 2 -9.27 -26.32 23.77
C ARG A 2 -9.94 -25.22 22.96
N VAL A 3 -9.21 -24.60 22.03
CA VAL A 3 -9.75 -23.61 21.09
C VAL A 3 -9.89 -24.31 19.73
N LEU A 4 -11.10 -24.33 19.17
CA LEU A 4 -11.39 -24.86 17.84
C LEU A 4 -11.59 -23.70 16.88
N ILE A 5 -10.76 -23.61 15.84
CA ILE A 5 -10.91 -22.62 14.77
C ILE A 5 -11.69 -23.29 13.62
N PRO A 6 -12.82 -22.73 13.15
CA PRO A 6 -13.57 -23.32 12.03
C PRO A 6 -12.80 -23.18 10.71
N ARG A 7 -12.89 -24.20 9.84
CA ARG A 7 -12.36 -24.15 8.46
C ARG A 7 -13.42 -23.58 7.53
N ILE A 8 -13.04 -22.62 6.68
CA ILE A 8 -13.95 -22.00 5.70
C ILE A 8 -13.67 -22.60 4.32
N PRO A 9 -14.68 -23.15 3.62
CA PRO A 9 -14.60 -23.50 2.21
C PRO A 9 -14.80 -22.24 1.34
N LEU A 10 -13.85 -21.97 0.46
CA LEU A 10 -13.93 -20.91 -0.56
C LEU A 10 -14.10 -21.58 -1.92
N LYS A 11 -15.24 -21.35 -2.58
CA LYS A 11 -15.56 -21.91 -3.89
C LYS A 11 -15.15 -20.95 -5.00
N SER A 12 -14.82 -21.47 -6.18
CA SER A 12 -14.67 -20.67 -7.40
C SER A 12 -16.01 -20.05 -7.80
N ALA A 13 -15.97 -18.86 -8.41
CA ALA A 13 -17.18 -18.21 -8.92
C ALA A 13 -17.83 -19.06 -10.03
N GLU A 14 -19.17 -19.04 -10.12
CA GLU A 14 -19.93 -19.81 -11.12
C GLU A 14 -19.60 -19.37 -12.56
N ASP A 15 -19.22 -18.10 -12.75
CA ASP A 15 -18.82 -17.53 -14.05
C ASP A 15 -17.33 -17.73 -14.38
N ALA A 16 -16.57 -18.42 -13.52
CA ALA A 16 -15.20 -18.79 -13.86
C ALA A 16 -15.30 -19.86 -14.96
N SER A 17 -14.76 -19.56 -16.16
CA SER A 17 -14.77 -20.42 -17.36
C SER A 17 -13.94 -21.70 -17.25
N ILE A 18 -13.97 -22.34 -16.08
CA ILE A 18 -13.27 -23.57 -15.72
C ILE A 18 -14.27 -24.73 -15.67
N PRO A 19 -13.92 -25.91 -16.20
CA PRO A 19 -14.85 -27.04 -16.33
C PRO A 19 -15.14 -27.77 -15.01
N PHE A 20 -14.66 -27.26 -13.87
CA PHE A 20 -14.85 -27.87 -12.55
C PHE A 20 -14.92 -26.82 -11.44
N GLU A 21 -15.63 -27.13 -10.36
CA GLU A 21 -15.72 -26.29 -9.17
C GLU A 21 -14.49 -26.48 -8.27
N MET A 22 -13.71 -25.41 -8.06
CA MET A 22 -12.55 -25.45 -7.17
C MET A 22 -12.96 -24.99 -5.76
N THR A 23 -12.90 -25.90 -4.78
CA THR A 23 -13.14 -25.55 -3.36
C THR A 23 -11.83 -25.55 -2.57
N ARG A 24 -11.47 -24.41 -1.99
CA ARG A 24 -10.33 -24.24 -1.09
C ARG A 24 -10.79 -24.18 0.37
N ARG A 25 -10.52 -25.23 1.14
CA ARG A 25 -10.76 -25.26 2.59
C ARG A 25 -9.50 -24.81 3.34
N GLN A 26 -9.60 -23.72 4.09
CA GLN A 26 -8.50 -23.21 4.91
C GLN A 26 -9.00 -22.66 6.25
N PHE A 27 -8.13 -22.59 7.25
CA PHE A 27 -8.42 -21.77 8.43
C PHE A 27 -8.31 -20.29 8.06
N PRO A 28 -9.18 -19.41 8.60
CA PRO A 28 -9.15 -17.97 8.33
C PRO A 28 -8.06 -17.25 9.13
N VAL A 29 -6.87 -17.84 9.21
CA VAL A 29 -5.72 -17.27 9.92
C VAL A 29 -4.53 -17.20 8.98
N ARG A 30 -3.78 -16.10 9.08
CA ARG A 30 -2.54 -15.89 8.35
C ARG A 30 -1.52 -15.30 9.32
N LEU A 31 -0.42 -16.00 9.55
CA LEU A 31 0.69 -15.47 10.33
C LEU A 31 1.29 -14.28 9.56
N SER A 32 1.35 -13.10 10.16
CA SER A 32 1.83 -11.92 9.45
C SER A 32 2.50 -10.91 10.37
N PHE A 33 3.83 -10.97 10.44
CA PHE A 33 4.65 -9.88 10.96
C PHE A 33 4.85 -8.75 9.92
N ALA A 34 4.70 -9.06 8.64
CA ALA A 34 4.81 -8.11 7.54
C ALA A 34 3.73 -8.38 6.48
N LEU A 35 3.02 -7.34 6.09
CA LEU A 35 2.01 -7.37 5.03
C LEU A 35 2.54 -6.66 3.79
N THR A 36 2.10 -7.09 2.62
CA THR A 36 2.32 -6.31 1.40
C THR A 36 1.43 -5.07 1.42
N ILE A 37 1.86 -3.99 0.77
CA ILE A 37 1.12 -2.72 0.72
C ILE A 37 -0.33 -2.95 0.25
N ASN A 38 -0.51 -3.75 -0.80
CA ASN A 38 -1.84 -4.05 -1.35
C ASN A 38 -2.72 -4.83 -0.35
N LYS A 39 -2.13 -5.67 0.51
CA LYS A 39 -2.87 -6.39 1.54
C LYS A 39 -3.15 -5.56 2.79
N SER A 40 -2.36 -4.52 3.03
CA SER A 40 -2.61 -3.55 4.11
C SER A 40 -3.70 -2.52 3.79
N GLN A 41 -4.17 -2.45 2.54
CA GLN A 41 -5.18 -1.49 2.13
C GLN A 41 -6.47 -1.68 2.94
N GLY A 42 -6.98 -0.60 3.54
CA GLY A 42 -8.18 -0.63 4.39
C GLY A 42 -7.92 -1.08 5.84
N GLN A 43 -6.68 -1.38 6.22
CA GLN A 43 -6.30 -1.67 7.59
C GLN A 43 -5.55 -0.49 8.22
N THR A 44 -5.68 -0.31 9.52
CA THR A 44 -4.93 0.69 10.29
C THR A 44 -4.00 -0.06 11.25
N THR A 45 -2.71 0.27 11.24
CA THR A 45 -1.72 -0.37 12.12
C THR A 45 -1.06 0.71 12.99
N PRO A 46 -1.14 0.61 14.34
CA PRO A 46 -0.65 1.67 15.23
C PRO A 46 0.84 1.96 15.05
N ASN A 47 1.63 0.90 14.89
CA ASN A 47 3.07 0.93 14.68
C ASN A 47 3.39 0.26 13.36
N VAL A 48 3.96 0.99 12.40
CA VAL A 48 4.19 0.48 11.05
C VAL A 48 5.61 0.78 10.58
N GLY A 49 6.27 -0.26 10.07
CA GLY A 49 7.51 -0.15 9.32
C GLY A 49 7.24 -0.34 7.84
N ILE A 50 7.48 0.68 7.03
CA ILE A 50 7.37 0.64 5.58
C ILE A 50 8.75 0.33 5.01
N TYR A 51 8.92 -0.88 4.48
CA TYR A 51 10.17 -1.31 3.86
C TYR A 51 10.05 -1.36 2.34
N LEU A 52 10.82 -0.51 1.65
CA LEU A 52 10.89 -0.44 0.20
C LEU A 52 12.25 -0.97 -0.28
N ARG A 53 12.26 -2.22 -0.77
CA ARG A 53 13.45 -2.83 -1.38
C ARG A 53 13.83 -2.17 -2.71
N SER A 54 12.83 -1.71 -3.45
CA SER A 54 12.92 -1.03 -4.75
C SER A 54 11.89 0.11 -4.77
N HIS A 55 11.98 1.01 -5.75
CA HIS A 55 10.97 2.04 -5.95
C HIS A 55 9.56 1.45 -6.16
N VAL A 56 8.53 2.20 -5.78
CA VAL A 56 7.13 1.80 -6.02
C VAL A 56 6.84 1.71 -7.52
N PHE A 57 6.02 0.74 -7.91
CA PHE A 57 5.79 0.42 -9.32
C PHE A 57 4.38 0.83 -9.80
N SER A 58 3.43 1.03 -8.88
CA SER A 58 2.05 1.37 -9.22
C SER A 58 1.62 2.70 -8.63
N HIS A 59 0.64 3.33 -9.29
CA HIS A 59 0.03 4.55 -8.79
C HIS A 59 -0.60 4.34 -7.41
N GLY A 60 -0.51 5.37 -6.55
CA GLY A 60 -1.11 5.37 -5.22
C GLY A 60 -0.45 4.42 -4.21
N GLN A 61 0.52 3.59 -4.60
CA GLN A 61 1.11 2.58 -3.72
C GLN A 61 1.86 3.19 -2.54
N LEU A 62 2.67 4.22 -2.81
CA LEU A 62 3.39 4.96 -1.77
C LEU A 62 2.42 5.66 -0.81
N TYR A 63 1.35 6.25 -1.36
CA TYR A 63 0.30 6.89 -0.57
C TYR A 63 -0.44 5.88 0.31
N VAL A 64 -0.83 4.72 -0.23
CA VAL A 64 -1.46 3.65 0.53
C VAL A 64 -0.55 3.23 1.69
N ALA A 65 0.74 3.02 1.44
CA ALA A 65 1.69 2.64 2.47
C ALA A 65 1.81 3.68 3.60
N ILE A 66 2.04 4.95 3.25
CA ILE A 66 2.22 6.04 4.23
C ILE A 66 0.93 6.28 5.01
N SER A 67 -0.24 6.24 4.35
CA SER A 67 -1.54 6.44 5.01
C SER A 67 -1.93 5.32 5.98
N ARG A 68 -1.17 4.21 6.07
CA ARG A 68 -1.39 3.19 7.12
C ARG A 68 -0.86 3.64 8.47
N GLY A 69 0.11 4.56 8.45
CA GLY A 69 0.72 5.15 9.64
C GLY A 69 -0.20 6.18 10.27
N ILE A 70 -0.36 6.12 11.58
CA ILE A 70 -1.18 7.08 12.33
C ILE A 70 -0.37 8.33 12.71
N SER A 71 0.93 8.16 13.00
CA SER A 71 1.81 9.22 13.46
C SER A 71 3.21 9.06 12.87
N GLU A 72 3.90 10.18 12.65
CA GLU A 72 5.32 10.21 12.26
C GLU A 72 6.22 9.46 13.26
N ARG A 73 5.87 9.49 14.56
CA ARG A 73 6.66 8.81 15.60
C ARG A 73 6.61 7.29 15.43
N THR A 74 5.46 6.75 15.02
CA THR A 74 5.19 5.31 14.92
C THR A 74 5.32 4.76 13.51
N THR A 75 5.55 5.62 12.52
CA THR A 75 5.72 5.27 11.10
C THR A 75 7.18 5.41 10.72
N LYS A 76 7.86 4.30 10.48
CA LYS A 76 9.26 4.30 10.02
C LYS A 76 9.34 3.84 8.58
N VAL A 77 10.10 4.57 7.76
CA VAL A 77 10.26 4.26 6.32
C VAL A 77 11.72 3.93 6.06
N LEU A 78 11.97 2.76 5.48
CA LEU A 78 13.29 2.31 5.08
C LEU A 78 13.30 2.04 3.57
N ILE A 79 14.13 2.78 2.82
CA ILE A 79 14.26 2.67 1.37
C ILE A 79 15.65 2.17 1.04
N ARG A 80 15.77 0.94 0.52
CA ARG A 80 17.08 0.32 0.23
C ARG A 80 17.75 0.90 -1.01
N LYS A 81 16.96 1.24 -2.03
CA LYS A 81 17.43 1.90 -3.27
C LYS A 81 17.05 3.39 -3.23
N GLY A 82 17.49 4.05 -2.17
CA GLY A 82 17.12 5.43 -1.84
C GLY A 82 17.94 6.50 -2.55
N TYR A 83 18.96 6.13 -3.31
CA TYR A 83 19.90 7.11 -3.87
C TYR A 83 19.47 7.57 -5.26
N VAL A 84 19.53 8.89 -5.48
CA VAL A 84 19.33 9.53 -6.78
C VAL A 84 20.59 10.33 -7.09
N ILE A 85 21.11 10.16 -8.31
CA ILE A 85 22.34 10.82 -8.76
C ILE A 85 22.16 12.34 -8.65
N GLY A 86 23.11 13.01 -7.98
CA GLY A 86 23.12 14.47 -7.83
C GLY A 86 22.24 15.03 -6.71
N HIS A 87 21.59 14.18 -5.90
CA HIS A 87 20.80 14.62 -4.76
C HIS A 87 21.23 13.92 -3.47
N GLU A 88 21.39 14.70 -2.40
CA GLU A 88 21.72 14.19 -1.06
C GLU A 88 20.43 13.87 -0.30
N GLY A 89 20.25 12.61 0.10
CA GLY A 89 19.07 12.16 0.84
C GLY A 89 18.54 10.79 0.40
N VAL A 90 17.38 10.43 0.96
CA VAL A 90 16.68 9.17 0.67
C VAL A 90 15.44 9.44 -0.16
N TYR A 91 15.40 8.89 -1.36
CA TYR A 91 14.39 9.14 -2.37
C TYR A 91 13.73 7.85 -2.85
N THR A 92 12.47 7.95 -3.25
CA THR A 92 11.81 6.90 -4.02
C THR A 92 11.10 7.51 -5.20
N LYS A 93 11.17 6.86 -6.37
CA LYS A 93 10.35 7.24 -7.51
C LYS A 93 8.89 6.98 -7.17
N ASN A 94 8.05 7.99 -7.35
CA ASN A 94 6.61 7.87 -7.20
C ASN A 94 5.96 7.79 -8.58
N VAL A 95 5.00 6.88 -8.76
CA VAL A 95 4.19 6.80 -9.97
C VAL A 95 2.91 7.60 -9.71
N ALA A 96 2.79 8.78 -10.30
CA ALA A 96 1.67 9.70 -10.08
C ALA A 96 1.07 10.19 -11.40
N PHE A 97 -0.27 10.33 -11.46
CA PHE A 97 -0.94 10.93 -12.61
C PHE A 97 -0.51 12.39 -12.75
N LYS A 98 -0.06 12.76 -13.95
CA LYS A 98 0.45 14.11 -14.23
C LYS A 98 -0.64 15.19 -14.07
N GLU A 99 -1.90 14.84 -14.29
CA GLU A 99 -3.04 15.75 -14.16
C GLU A 99 -3.19 16.34 -12.75
N ILE A 100 -2.79 15.60 -11.72
CA ILE A 100 -2.83 16.06 -10.33
C ILE A 100 -1.89 17.27 -10.16
N PHE A 101 -0.72 17.24 -10.81
CA PHE A 101 0.25 18.33 -10.74
C PHE A 101 -0.15 19.53 -11.60
N ALA A 102 -0.82 19.31 -12.72
CA ALA A 102 -1.36 20.39 -13.54
C ALA A 102 -2.41 21.23 -12.79
N LYS A 103 -3.30 20.57 -12.03
CA LYS A 103 -4.29 21.25 -11.18
C LYS A 103 -3.64 22.05 -10.05
N LEU A 104 -2.62 21.49 -9.39
CA LEU A 104 -1.89 22.19 -8.32
C LEU A 104 -1.18 23.46 -8.80
N HIS A 105 -0.53 23.42 -9.97
CA HIS A 105 0.07 24.61 -10.56
C HIS A 105 -0.96 25.70 -10.86
N SER A 106 -2.15 25.33 -11.33
CA SER A 106 -3.25 26.29 -11.58
C SER A 106 -3.86 26.88 -10.31
N SER A 107 -3.77 26.18 -9.18
CA SER A 107 -4.24 26.68 -7.88
C SER A 107 -3.22 27.61 -7.22
N LEU A 108 -1.92 27.30 -7.33
CA LEU A 108 -0.83 28.12 -6.78
C LEU A 108 -0.68 29.48 -7.47
N THR A 109 -0.94 29.55 -8.78
CA THR A 109 -0.91 30.82 -9.53
C THR A 109 -2.13 31.71 -9.25
N LYS A 110 -3.27 31.15 -8.84
CA LYS A 110 -4.45 31.93 -8.45
C LYS A 110 -4.32 32.60 -7.08
N THR A 111 -3.53 32.04 -6.16
CA THR A 111 -3.37 32.58 -4.80
C THR A 111 -2.34 33.72 -4.71
N GLN A 112 -1.54 33.97 -5.76
CA GLN A 112 -0.58 35.09 -5.80
C GLN A 112 -1.12 36.34 -6.53
N GLY A 113 -2.30 36.27 -7.14
CA GLY A 113 -2.92 37.38 -7.88
C GLY A 113 -3.99 38.18 -7.11
N GLU A 114 -4.24 37.86 -5.84
CA GLU A 114 -5.19 38.58 -4.98
C GLU A 114 -4.43 39.25 -3.82
N ARG A 115 -3.65 40.28 -4.13
CA ARG A 115 -3.28 41.38 -3.23
C ARG A 115 -3.20 42.68 -4.04
#